data_AF-A0A7S1KQN2-F1
#
_entry.id   AF-A0A7S1KQN2-F1
#
_cell.length_a   1.000
_cell.length_b   1.000
_cell.length_c   1.000
_cell.angle_alpha   90.00
_cell.angle_beta   90.00
_cell.angle_gamma   90.00
#
_symmetry.space_group_name_H-M   'P 1'
#
loop_
_entity.id
_entity.type
_entity.pdbx_description
1 polymer ?
#
loop_
_entity_poly.entity_id
_entity_poly.type
_entity_poly.pdbx_seq_one_letter_code
_entity_poly.pdbx_strand_id
1 'polypeptide(L)'
;HPVFFFFLLRLLCFSTHRKFTMVRMFAPGSRLGIRLSRIGCRNHPKYHVVVQDTRRKPNSRAIVERIGTMNPMRNKDGYRECQLDFNRAVYWIGQGAQPTRAVYQLMHFAGFLPAPGTTLPKDFHRRKFDLTFKGYRQYWWQKHKINNPDDD
;
A
#
# COMPACT_ATOMS: atom_id res chain seq x y z
N HIS A 1 46.72 -49.62 -3.44
CA HIS A 1 46.06 -50.13 -4.66
C HIS A 1 44.55 -49.86 -4.55
N PRO A 2 43.83 -49.75 -5.68
CA PRO A 2 43.06 -48.61 -6.18
C PRO A 2 41.54 -48.87 -5.97
N VAL A 3 40.52 -48.13 -6.41
CA VAL A 3 40.11 -47.62 -7.74
C VAL A 3 38.90 -46.71 -7.44
N PHE A 4 38.90 -45.43 -7.82
CA PHE A 4 38.35 -44.93 -9.08
C PHE A 4 36.93 -45.40 -9.43
N PHE A 5 36.04 -44.40 -9.52
CA PHE A 5 34.87 -44.27 -10.40
C PHE A 5 33.45 -44.59 -9.91
N PHE A 6 32.54 -43.68 -10.32
CA PHE A 6 31.09 -43.84 -10.52
C PHE A 6 30.24 -43.80 -9.22
N PHE A 7 29.26 -42.92 -8.99
CA PHE A 7 28.32 -42.27 -9.89
C PHE A 7 27.64 -41.07 -9.20
N LEU A 8 27.56 -39.96 -9.92
CA LEU A 8 26.42 -39.03 -10.02
C LEU A 8 25.61 -38.61 -8.77
N LEU A 9 25.59 -37.28 -8.59
CA LEU A 9 24.36 -36.50 -8.68
C LEU A 9 23.32 -36.71 -7.56
N ARG A 10 23.59 -36.10 -6.41
CA ARG A 10 22.52 -35.48 -5.60
C ARG A 10 22.96 -34.06 -5.22
N LEU A 11 23.19 -33.23 -6.24
CA LEU A 11 22.31 -32.09 -6.52
C LEU A 11 21.64 -31.54 -5.25
N LEU A 12 22.33 -30.56 -4.65
CA LEU A 12 21.76 -29.22 -4.47
C LEU A 12 20.30 -29.19 -4.01
N CYS A 13 19.99 -29.83 -2.88
CA CYS A 13 18.71 -29.64 -2.22
C CYS A 13 18.92 -29.42 -0.72
N PHE A 14 19.75 -28.45 -0.38
CA PHE A 14 19.59 -27.74 0.87
C PHE A 14 19.36 -26.28 0.54
N SER A 15 18.12 -26.06 0.10
CA SER A 15 17.28 -24.92 0.45
C SER A 15 18.07 -23.79 1.10
N THR A 16 18.71 -22.98 0.25
CA THR A 16 18.97 -21.61 0.63
C THR A 16 17.59 -21.02 0.83
N HIS A 17 17.15 -20.95 2.08
CA HIS A 17 16.14 -20.00 2.51
C HIS A 17 16.72 -18.62 2.16
N ARG A 18 16.55 -18.24 0.90
CA ARG A 18 16.57 -16.85 0.47
C ARG A 18 15.54 -16.23 1.36
N LYS A 19 16.02 -15.56 2.41
CA LYS A 19 15.31 -14.52 3.14
C LYS A 19 14.76 -13.63 2.04
N PHE A 20 13.54 -13.94 1.63
CA PHE A 20 12.83 -13.28 0.56
C PHE A 20 12.78 -11.84 1.00
N THR A 21 13.57 -11.03 0.31
CA THR A 21 13.98 -9.70 0.74
C THR A 21 12.75 -8.80 0.81
N MET A 22 12.08 -8.77 1.97
CA MET A 22 10.99 -7.85 2.30
C MET A 22 11.48 -6.39 2.48
N VAL A 23 12.68 -6.05 2.01
CA VAL A 23 13.26 -4.70 2.14
C VAL A 23 13.59 -4.09 0.76
N ARG A 24 13.27 -4.76 -0.35
CA ARG A 24 13.47 -4.20 -1.70
C ARG A 24 12.21 -3.72 -2.40
N MET A 25 11.09 -3.54 -1.68
CA MET A 25 9.83 -3.03 -2.28
C MET A 25 9.81 -1.50 -2.49
N PHE A 26 10.84 -0.77 -2.02
CA PHE A 26 10.96 0.68 -2.20
C PHE A 26 12.34 1.07 -2.72
N ALA A 27 12.86 0.38 -3.74
CA ALA A 27 14.02 0.90 -4.47
C ALA A 27 13.62 2.20 -5.20
N PRO A 28 14.24 3.37 -4.92
CA PRO A 28 13.97 4.62 -5.62
C PRO A 28 14.60 4.58 -7.02
N GLY A 29 14.00 3.79 -7.91
CA GLY A 29 14.56 3.54 -9.25
C GLY A 29 13.63 3.93 -10.39
N SER A 30 12.32 4.00 -10.18
CA SER A 30 11.39 4.37 -11.24
C SER A 30 10.92 5.81 -11.06
N ARG A 31 11.03 6.62 -12.13
CA ARG A 31 10.41 7.95 -12.21
C ARG A 31 8.89 7.87 -12.36
N LEU A 32 8.32 6.67 -12.36
CA LEU A 32 6.91 6.42 -12.58
C LEU A 32 6.17 6.47 -11.25
N GLY A 33 5.03 7.15 -11.27
CA GLY A 33 4.16 7.26 -10.11
C GLY A 33 2.71 7.02 -10.50
N ILE A 34 2.01 6.23 -9.67
CA ILE A 34 0.58 5.98 -9.82
C ILE A 34 -0.18 7.11 -9.13
N ARG A 35 -0.94 7.89 -9.91
CA ARG A 35 -1.62 9.08 -9.39
C ARG A 35 -2.99 9.29 -10.02
N LEU A 36 -3.75 10.22 -9.43
CA LEU A 36 -5.05 10.63 -9.94
C LEU A 36 -4.87 11.76 -10.96
N SER A 37 -5.39 11.56 -12.17
CA SER A 37 -5.56 12.61 -13.17
C SER A 37 -7.01 13.08 -13.13
N ARG A 38 -7.24 14.37 -12.90
CA ARG A 38 -8.58 14.93 -12.86
C ARG A 38 -9.17 14.98 -14.27
N ILE A 39 -10.42 14.55 -14.36
CA ILE A 39 -11.30 14.69 -15.52
C ILE A 39 -12.65 15.27 -15.06
N GLY A 40 -13.47 15.68 -16.03
CA GLY A 40 -14.81 16.18 -15.77
C GLY A 40 -14.90 17.71 -15.62
N CYS A 41 -16.13 18.17 -15.43
CA CYS A 41 -16.49 19.58 -15.42
C CYS A 41 -16.28 20.21 -14.04
N ARG A 42 -16.51 21.53 -13.97
CA ARG A 42 -16.65 22.24 -12.69
C ARG A 42 -17.76 21.58 -11.85
N ASN A 43 -17.54 21.44 -10.54
CA ASN A 43 -18.45 20.82 -9.57
C ASN A 43 -18.78 19.34 -9.80
N HIS A 44 -18.27 18.71 -10.86
CA HIS A 44 -18.41 17.29 -11.12
C HIS A 44 -17.04 16.63 -11.35
N PRO A 45 -16.19 16.55 -10.30
CA PRO A 45 -14.88 15.95 -10.42
C PRO A 45 -15.00 14.45 -10.67
N LYS A 46 -14.26 13.95 -11.66
CA LYS A 46 -13.99 12.54 -11.89
C LYS A 46 -12.47 12.36 -11.94
N TYR A 47 -11.97 11.16 -11.70
CA TYR A 47 -10.54 10.89 -11.76
C TYR A 47 -10.23 9.62 -12.53
N HIS A 48 -9.14 9.65 -13.29
CA HIS A 48 -8.49 8.45 -13.78
C HIS A 48 -7.32 8.09 -12.86
N VAL A 49 -7.17 6.80 -12.56
CA VAL A 49 -5.96 6.27 -11.94
C VAL A 49 -4.98 5.99 -13.07
N VAL A 50 -3.87 6.74 -13.10
CA VAL A 50 -2.92 6.71 -14.20
C VAL A 50 -1.49 6.45 -13.71
N VAL A 51 -0.73 5.77 -14.55
CA VAL A 51 0.72 5.62 -14.40
C VAL A 51 1.37 6.66 -15.31
N GLN A 52 2.18 7.56 -14.72
CA GLN A 52 2.88 8.61 -15.46
C GLN A 52 4.18 9.01 -14.75
N ASP A 53 5.06 9.75 -15.42
CA ASP A 53 6.32 10.27 -14.85
C ASP A 53 6.03 11.35 -13.77
N THR A 54 6.68 11.27 -12.60
CA THR A 54 6.48 12.16 -11.43
C THR A 54 6.77 13.63 -11.73
N ARG A 55 7.63 13.93 -12.71
CA ARG A 55 7.96 15.30 -13.10
C ARG A 55 6.87 15.97 -13.93
N ARG A 56 5.94 15.21 -14.49
CA ARG A 56 4.86 15.74 -15.33
C ARG A 56 3.72 16.29 -14.48
N LYS A 57 3.03 17.29 -15.02
CA LYS A 57 1.82 17.86 -14.41
C LYS A 57 0.77 16.75 -14.23
N PRO A 58 0.00 16.72 -13.12
CA PRO A 58 -0.95 15.63 -12.84
C PRO A 58 -1.96 15.34 -13.95
N ASN A 59 -2.44 16.38 -14.63
CA ASN A 59 -3.41 16.28 -15.73
C ASN A 59 -2.74 16.33 -17.11
N SER A 60 -1.48 15.90 -17.21
CA SER A 60 -0.78 15.89 -18.49
C SER A 60 -1.34 14.80 -19.41
N ARG A 61 -1.27 15.03 -20.73
CA ARG A 61 -1.62 14.01 -21.73
C ARG A 61 -0.56 12.90 -21.84
N ALA A 62 0.65 13.16 -21.32
CA ALA A 62 1.77 12.22 -21.32
C ALA A 62 1.63 11.17 -20.22
N ILE A 63 0.67 10.28 -20.42
CA ILE A 63 0.41 9.11 -19.57
C ILE A 63 1.04 7.87 -20.20
N VAL A 64 1.53 6.95 -19.38
CA VAL A 64 1.99 5.64 -19.84
C VAL A 64 0.78 4.74 -20.02
N GLU A 65 -0.06 4.65 -18.98
CA GLU A 65 -1.22 3.76 -18.97
C GLU A 65 -2.30 4.27 -18.01
N ARG A 66 -3.57 3.98 -18.33
CA ARG A 66 -4.71 4.15 -17.43
C ARG A 66 -5.07 2.80 -16.83
N ILE A 67 -4.98 2.68 -15.51
CA ILE A 67 -5.25 1.42 -14.79
C ILE A 67 -6.64 1.40 -14.14
N GLY A 68 -7.34 2.53 -14.11
CA GLY A 68 -8.64 2.60 -13.46
C GLY A 68 -9.32 3.96 -13.47
N THR A 69 -10.47 4.02 -12.82
CA THR A 69 -11.29 5.22 -12.63
C THR A 69 -11.78 5.34 -11.19
N MET A 70 -12.00 6.57 -10.74
CA MET A 70 -12.54 6.87 -9.41
C MET A 70 -13.54 8.02 -9.52
N ASN A 71 -14.75 7.77 -9.04
CA ASN A 71 -15.76 8.80 -8.82
C ASN A 71 -15.80 9.19 -7.34
N PRO A 72 -15.42 10.44 -6.99
CA PRO A 72 -15.49 10.91 -5.60
C PRO A 72 -16.94 11.17 -5.16
N MET A 73 -17.85 11.44 -6.09
CA MET A 73 -19.26 11.65 -5.79
C MET A 73 -19.91 10.31 -5.47
N ARG A 74 -20.80 10.34 -4.47
CA ARG A 74 -21.57 9.18 -4.09
C ARG A 74 -22.66 8.91 -5.14
N ASN A 75 -22.86 7.65 -5.47
CA ASN A 75 -24.00 7.21 -6.27
C ASN A 75 -25.29 7.27 -5.44
N LYS A 76 -26.43 6.92 -6.03
CA LYS A 76 -27.74 6.92 -5.36
C LYS A 76 -27.75 6.09 -4.07
N ASP A 77 -26.97 5.01 -4.06
CA ASP A 77 -26.85 4.08 -2.93
C ASP A 77 -25.85 4.56 -1.86
N GLY A 78 -25.27 5.76 -2.01
CA GLY A 78 -24.35 6.34 -1.04
C GLY A 78 -22.89 5.86 -1.15
N TYR A 79 -22.58 4.90 -2.02
CA TYR A 79 -21.21 4.41 -2.24
C TYR A 79 -20.43 5.26 -3.25
N ARG A 80 -19.10 5.29 -3.11
CA ARG A 80 -18.19 5.88 -4.10
C ARG A 80 -17.72 4.80 -5.05
N GLU A 81 -17.84 5.06 -6.35
CA GLU A 81 -17.44 4.10 -7.37
C GLU A 81 -15.94 4.18 -7.64
N CYS A 82 -15.28 3.02 -7.61
CA CYS A 82 -13.91 2.88 -8.02
C CYS A 82 -13.73 1.59 -8.82
N GLN A 83 -13.11 1.71 -9.98
CA GLN A 83 -12.74 0.59 -10.84
C GLN A 83 -11.21 0.61 -10.97
N LEU A 84 -10.56 -0.49 -10.59
CA LEU A 84 -9.10 -0.62 -10.64
C LEU A 84 -8.73 -1.98 -11.20
N ASP A 85 -7.85 -2.02 -12.20
CA ASP A 85 -7.23 -3.25 -12.67
C ASP A 85 -6.10 -3.66 -11.71
N PHE A 86 -6.37 -4.70 -10.91
CA PHE A 86 -5.42 -5.22 -9.94
C PHE A 86 -4.17 -5.83 -10.58
N ASN A 87 -4.30 -6.50 -11.73
CA ASN A 87 -3.18 -7.13 -12.41
C ASN A 87 -2.17 -6.09 -12.87
N ARG A 88 -2.68 -4.99 -13.45
CA ARG A 88 -1.83 -3.86 -13.87
C ARG A 88 -1.26 -3.11 -12.69
N ALA A 89 -2.03 -2.92 -11.62
CA ALA A 89 -1.52 -2.29 -10.39
C ALA A 89 -0.34 -3.07 -9.79
N VAL A 90 -0.46 -4.40 -9.65
CA VAL A 90 0.62 -5.29 -9.18
C VAL A 90 1.85 -5.16 -10.06
N TYR A 91 1.67 -5.24 -11.39
CA TYR A 91 2.76 -5.12 -12.35
C TYR A 91 3.55 -3.82 -12.15
N TRP A 92 2.87 -2.68 -12.12
CA TRP A 92 3.52 -1.38 -12.02
C TRP A 92 4.20 -1.16 -10.67
N ILE A 93 3.61 -1.65 -9.58
CA ILE A 93 4.26 -1.63 -8.26
C ILE A 93 5.51 -2.52 -8.27
N GLY A 94 5.45 -3.69 -8.93
CA GLY A 94 6.61 -4.56 -9.14
C GLY A 94 7.73 -3.90 -9.96
N GLN A 95 7.39 -3.04 -10.92
CA GLN A 95 8.33 -2.19 -11.66
C GLN A 95 8.86 -1.00 -10.85
N GLY A 96 8.46 -0.86 -9.58
CA GLY A 96 8.89 0.21 -8.69
C GLY A 96 8.11 1.52 -8.84
N ALA A 97 6.89 1.50 -9.42
CA ALA A 97 6.04 2.68 -9.49
C ALA A 97 5.48 3.02 -8.10
N GLN A 98 5.67 4.26 -7.65
CA GLN A 98 5.20 4.68 -6.33
C GLN A 98 3.78 5.25 -6.41
N PRO A 99 2.81 4.71 -5.65
CA PRO A 99 1.49 5.31 -5.56
C PRO A 99 1.51 6.58 -4.71
N THR A 100 0.75 7.59 -5.13
CA THR A 100 0.51 8.79 -4.30
C THR A 100 -0.36 8.47 -3.09
N ARG A 101 -0.32 9.29 -2.03
CA ARG A 101 -1.08 9.07 -0.78
C ARG A 101 -2.57 8.74 -1.00
N ALA A 102 -3.24 9.46 -1.90
CA ALA A 102 -4.65 9.22 -2.20
C ALA A 102 -4.88 7.87 -2.89
N VAL A 103 -4.03 7.51 -3.85
CA VAL A 103 -4.10 6.21 -4.54
C VAL A 103 -3.75 5.06 -3.59
N TYR A 104 -2.79 5.26 -2.70
CA TYR A 104 -2.46 4.29 -1.66
C TYR A 104 -3.66 4.03 -0.74
N GLN A 105 -4.33 5.09 -0.27
CA GLN A 105 -5.54 4.96 0.55
C GLN A 105 -6.65 4.21 -0.20
N LEU A 106 -6.83 4.49 -1.49
CA LEU A 106 -7.79 3.80 -2.34
C LEU A 106 -7.46 2.31 -2.48
N MET A 107 -6.20 1.97 -2.73
CA MET A 107 -5.72 0.58 -2.77
C MET A 107 -5.85 -0.11 -1.41
N HIS A 108 -5.66 0.61 -0.31
CA HIS A 108 -5.88 0.08 1.04
C HIS A 108 -7.36 -0.24 1.29
N PHE A 109 -8.29 0.66 0.93
CA PHE A 109 -9.72 0.39 1.05
C PHE A 109 -10.18 -0.76 0.16
N ALA A 110 -9.50 -1.01 -0.95
CA ALA A 110 -9.71 -2.18 -1.79
C ALA A 110 -9.11 -3.49 -1.22
N GLY A 111 -8.45 -3.45 -0.05
CA GLY A 111 -7.80 -4.60 0.57
C GLY A 111 -6.47 -5.00 -0.08
N PHE A 112 -5.92 -4.17 -0.97
CA PHE A 112 -4.74 -4.52 -1.76
C PHE A 112 -3.42 -4.13 -1.08
N LEU A 113 -3.40 -3.03 -0.32
CA LEU A 113 -2.23 -2.58 0.44
C LEU A 113 -2.54 -2.53 1.95
N PRO A 114 -1.52 -2.73 2.82
CA PRO A 114 -1.69 -2.51 4.25
C PRO A 114 -2.09 -1.05 4.53
N ALA A 115 -2.58 -0.78 5.72
CA ALA A 115 -2.87 0.59 6.13
C ALA A 115 -1.60 1.45 5.94
N PRO A 116 -1.71 2.66 5.37
CA PRO A 116 -0.54 3.52 5.23
C PRO A 116 0.03 3.74 6.61
N GLY A 117 1.33 3.50 6.78
CA GLY A 117 2.03 3.73 8.04
C GLY A 117 1.59 5.07 8.63
N THR A 118 0.97 5.01 9.80
CA THR A 118 0.21 6.12 10.38
C THR A 118 1.17 7.27 10.66
N THR A 119 1.24 8.26 9.78
CA THR A 119 1.66 9.59 10.22
C THR A 119 0.51 10.11 11.07
N LEU A 120 0.80 10.43 12.31
CA LEU A 120 -0.18 11.02 13.22
C LEU A 120 -0.89 12.19 12.53
N PRO A 121 -2.21 12.32 12.76
CA PRO A 121 -3.06 13.18 11.94
C PRO A 121 -2.59 14.64 12.02
N LYS A 122 -2.75 15.37 10.91
CA LYS A 122 -2.43 16.81 10.87
C LYS A 122 -3.35 17.65 11.76
N ASP A 123 -4.49 17.09 12.20
CA ASP A 123 -5.55 17.77 12.95
C ASP A 123 -5.98 16.99 14.21
N PHE A 124 -5.05 16.69 15.13
CA PHE A 124 -5.38 16.27 16.52
C PHE A 124 -6.15 17.36 17.33
N HIS A 125 -6.51 18.48 16.69
CA HIS A 125 -7.49 19.46 17.16
C HIS A 125 -8.70 19.58 16.22
N ARG A 126 -9.57 18.57 16.21
CA ARG A 126 -11.03 18.76 16.04
C ARG A 126 -11.79 17.60 16.70
N ARG A 127 -11.94 17.69 18.03
CA ARG A 127 -12.63 16.75 18.94
C ARG A 127 -11.85 15.47 19.32
N LYS A 128 -11.23 15.55 20.51
CA LYS A 128 -11.08 14.51 21.56
C LYS A 128 -11.06 13.05 21.10
N PHE A 129 -9.86 12.50 20.86
CA PHE A 129 -9.30 11.27 21.48
C PHE A 129 -8.06 10.82 20.68
N ASP A 130 -6.92 10.63 21.36
CA ASP A 130 -5.68 10.16 20.75
C ASP A 130 -5.51 8.66 21.00
N LEU A 131 -5.42 7.86 19.94
CA LEU A 131 -5.23 6.41 20.01
C LEU A 131 -3.95 6.01 19.26
N THR A 132 -2.80 6.30 19.87
CA THR A 132 -1.50 5.70 19.50
C THR A 132 -1.28 4.40 20.24
N PHE A 133 -0.56 3.43 19.66
CA PHE A 133 -0.33 2.08 20.22
C PHE A 133 0.30 2.07 21.64
N LYS A 134 1.00 3.14 22.06
CA LYS A 134 1.46 3.36 23.46
C LYS A 134 0.30 3.74 24.40
N GLY A 135 -0.57 4.65 23.95
CA GLY A 135 -1.82 5.00 24.63
C GLY A 135 -2.85 3.87 24.60
N TYR A 136 -2.93 3.09 23.53
CA TYR A 136 -3.80 1.91 23.43
C TYR A 136 -3.38 0.83 24.41
N ARG A 137 -2.07 0.59 24.59
CA ARG A 137 -1.58 -0.35 25.62
C ARG A 137 -1.85 0.15 27.04
N GLN A 138 -1.63 1.43 27.35
CA GLN A 138 -1.90 2.04 28.68
C GLN A 138 -3.41 2.15 29.00
N TYR A 139 -4.22 2.53 28.01
CA TYR A 139 -5.69 2.59 28.06
C TYR A 139 -6.31 1.20 28.25
N TRP A 140 -5.77 0.19 27.56
CA TRP A 140 -6.20 -1.20 27.72
C TRP A 140 -5.72 -1.79 29.06
N TRP A 141 -4.50 -1.47 29.51
CA TRP A 141 -3.96 -1.85 30.83
C TRP A 141 -4.74 -1.24 32.01
N GLN A 142 -5.15 0.03 31.94
CA GLN A 142 -5.90 0.71 33.00
C GLN A 142 -7.36 0.26 33.11
N LYS A 143 -7.97 -0.13 31.99
CA LYS A 143 -9.40 -0.47 31.89
C LYS A 143 -9.74 -1.90 32.35
N HIS A 144 -8.75 -2.80 32.40
CA HIS A 144 -8.92 -4.23 32.71
C HIS A 144 -8.11 -4.70 33.93
N LYS A 145 -7.66 -3.79 34.81
CA LYS A 145 -7.28 -4.14 36.18
C LYS A 145 -8.51 -4.56 36.98
N ILE A 146 -9.01 -5.75 36.68
CA ILE A 146 -9.71 -6.57 37.67
C ILE A 146 -8.63 -6.95 38.67
N ASN A 147 -8.87 -6.69 39.94
CA ASN A 147 -7.99 -6.95 41.08
C ASN A 147 -7.25 -8.29 40.90
N ASN A 148 -5.96 -8.24 40.58
CA ASN A 148 -5.11 -9.41 40.68
C ASN A 148 -4.59 -9.38 42.13
N PRO A 149 -4.95 -10.37 42.97
CA PRO A 149 -4.71 -10.33 44.41
C PRO A 149 -3.24 -10.52 44.83
N ASP A 150 -2.28 -10.48 43.90
CA ASP A 150 -0.86 -10.81 44.15
C ASP A 150 0.08 -9.58 44.13
N ASP A 151 -0.44 -8.34 44.16
CA ASP A 151 0.38 -7.10 44.20
C ASP A 151 0.53 -6.51 45.63
N ASP A 152 0.26 -7.29 46.70
CA ASP A 152 0.78 -7.11 48.08
C ASP A 152 1.11 -8.48 48.70
#